data_AF-A0AAU3H6B3-F1
#
_entry.id   AF-A0AAU3H6B3-F1
#
_cell.length_a   1.000
_cell.length_b   1.000
_cell.length_c   1.000
_cell.angle_alpha   90.00
_cell.angle_beta   90.00
_cell.angle_gamma   90.00
#
_symmetry.space_group_name_H-M   'P 1'
#
loop_
_entity.id
_entity.type
_entity.pdbx_description
1 polymer ?
#
loop_
_entity_poly.entity_id
_entity_poly.type
_entity_poly.pdbx_seq_one_letter_code
_entity_poly.pdbx_strand_id
1 'polypeptide(L)'
;MTPFRAVVTRVRRALAASALVTAVAAAALVAPATVSTRLAAPAEAAVYSSCTLSRCADARTARSGWSAKSFPTSRGWYSWSGGQCNFAGGQFYNREGQLPTNATYYEYDVYPRACNAARDAYRIVVNKSTGATWFSPDHYANFYRL
;
A
#
# COMPACT_ATOMS: atom_id res chain seq x y z
N MET A 1 -5.23 -0.08 -84.47
CA MET A 1 -3.83 -0.47 -84.26
C MET A 1 -3.79 -1.69 -83.37
N THR A 2 -3.71 -2.81 -84.07
CA THR A 2 -3.37 -4.20 -83.71
C THR A 2 -1.95 -4.29 -83.09
N PRO A 3 -1.41 -5.46 -82.64
CA PRO A 3 -1.97 -6.82 -82.68
C PRO A 3 -1.51 -7.81 -81.56
N PHE A 4 -1.94 -9.08 -81.74
CA PHE A 4 -1.22 -10.33 -81.42
C PHE A 4 -1.23 -10.79 -79.96
N ARG A 5 -1.38 -12.09 -79.64
CA ARG A 5 -1.17 -13.29 -80.45
C ARG A 5 -1.90 -14.46 -79.80
N ALA A 6 -2.54 -15.28 -80.62
CA ALA A 6 -2.84 -16.67 -80.28
C ALA A 6 -1.53 -17.45 -80.08
N VAL A 7 -1.56 -18.53 -79.30
CA VAL A 7 -1.42 -19.91 -79.81
C VAL A 7 -1.23 -20.87 -78.64
N VAL A 8 -1.91 -21.99 -78.81
CA VAL A 8 -2.18 -23.10 -77.93
C VAL A 8 -1.07 -24.17 -78.01
N THR A 9 -0.78 -24.78 -76.85
CA THR A 9 -0.14 -26.09 -76.56
C THR A 9 1.32 -26.36 -76.96
N ARG A 10 2.08 -26.91 -76.00
CA ARG A 10 2.81 -28.18 -76.21
C ARG A 10 3.05 -28.90 -74.88
N VAL A 11 2.37 -30.04 -74.74
CA VAL A 11 2.65 -31.08 -73.75
C VAL A 11 3.87 -31.88 -74.22
N ARG A 12 4.86 -32.11 -73.34
CA ARG A 12 5.77 -33.28 -73.43
C ARG A 12 6.07 -33.82 -72.03
N ARG A 13 5.72 -35.10 -71.84
CA ARG A 13 5.97 -35.95 -70.67
C ARG A 13 7.39 -36.52 -70.70
N ALA A 14 8.00 -36.73 -69.52
CA ALA A 14 8.79 -37.91 -69.09
C ALA A 14 9.62 -37.51 -67.84
N LEU A 15 9.15 -37.79 -66.63
CA LEU A 15 9.52 -38.96 -65.81
C LEU A 15 11.04 -39.14 -65.62
N ALA A 16 11.54 -38.63 -64.50
CA ALA A 16 12.66 -39.24 -63.78
C ALA A 16 12.28 -39.36 -62.30
N ALA A 17 12.08 -40.61 -61.88
CA ALA A 17 12.09 -41.13 -60.51
C ALA A 17 13.39 -40.72 -59.78
N SER A 18 13.57 -40.73 -58.46
CA SER A 18 12.80 -41.16 -57.29
C SER A 18 13.55 -40.65 -56.05
N ALA A 19 12.83 -40.57 -54.93
CA ALA A 19 13.31 -40.68 -53.54
C ALA A 19 14.16 -39.53 -52.96
N LEU A 20 13.64 -38.86 -51.91
CA LEU A 20 13.95 -39.20 -50.51
C LEU A 20 13.21 -38.26 -49.53
N VAL A 21 12.31 -38.85 -48.74
CA VAL A 21 12.18 -38.68 -47.27
C VAL A 21 12.06 -37.24 -46.71
N THR A 22 10.82 -36.94 -46.30
CA THR A 22 10.38 -36.17 -45.11
C THR A 22 11.42 -35.38 -44.30
N ALA A 23 11.19 -34.07 -44.17
CA ALA A 23 11.47 -33.34 -42.93
C ALA A 23 10.44 -32.20 -42.75
N VAL A 24 9.31 -32.53 -42.12
CA VAL A 24 8.45 -31.54 -41.47
C VAL A 24 9.18 -31.11 -40.20
N ALA A 25 9.93 -30.02 -40.26
CA ALA A 25 10.49 -29.39 -39.06
C ALA A 25 9.50 -28.34 -38.57
N ALA A 26 8.87 -28.64 -37.45
CA ALA A 26 7.93 -27.80 -36.73
C ALA A 26 8.49 -26.38 -36.52
N ALA A 27 7.82 -25.39 -37.09
CA ALA A 27 8.00 -24.00 -36.69
C ALA A 27 7.48 -23.87 -35.25
N ALA A 28 8.39 -24.00 -34.29
CA ALA A 28 8.12 -23.82 -32.88
C ALA A 28 7.52 -22.43 -32.66
N LEU A 29 6.31 -22.42 -32.11
CA LEU A 29 5.60 -21.24 -31.60
C LEU A 29 6.47 -20.58 -30.53
N VAL A 30 7.26 -19.58 -30.89
CA VAL A 30 7.88 -18.67 -29.92
C VAL A 30 6.79 -17.70 -29.47
N ALA A 31 6.01 -18.10 -28.47
CA ALA A 31 5.12 -17.19 -27.78
C ALA A 31 5.98 -16.16 -27.01
N PRO A 32 5.70 -14.84 -27.12
CA PRO A 32 6.39 -13.85 -26.30
C PRO A 32 6.10 -14.15 -24.83
N ALA A 33 7.15 -14.21 -24.01
CA ALA A 33 7.00 -14.34 -22.57
C ALA A 33 6.22 -13.11 -22.07
N THR A 34 4.95 -13.28 -21.75
CA THR A 34 4.16 -12.25 -21.06
C THR A 34 4.76 -12.11 -19.66
N VAL A 35 5.59 -11.08 -19.47
CA VAL A 35 6.04 -10.66 -18.15
C VAL A 35 4.79 -10.18 -17.43
N SER A 36 4.27 -11.04 -16.55
CA SER A 36 3.15 -10.70 -15.69
C SER A 36 3.65 -9.62 -14.73
N THR A 37 3.31 -8.36 -15.01
CA THR A 37 3.51 -7.28 -14.06
C THR A 37 2.60 -7.58 -12.87
N ARG A 38 3.15 -8.23 -11.84
CA ARG A 38 2.45 -8.34 -10.57
C ARG A 38 2.20 -6.91 -10.10
N LEU A 39 0.93 -6.50 -10.10
CA LEU A 39 0.50 -5.32 -9.39
C LEU A 39 1.04 -5.45 -7.97
N ALA A 40 1.76 -4.43 -7.50
CA ALA A 40 2.13 -4.37 -6.10
C ALA A 40 0.84 -4.54 -5.28
N ALA A 41 0.84 -5.47 -4.32
CA ALA A 41 -0.26 -5.57 -3.38
C ALA A 41 -0.50 -4.17 -2.78
N PRO A 42 -1.77 -3.78 -2.53
CA PRO A 42 -2.03 -2.53 -1.83
C PRO A 42 -1.19 -2.51 -0.56
N ALA A 43 -0.65 -1.34 -0.21
CA ALA A 43 0.07 -1.18 1.03
C ALA A 43 -0.93 -1.29 2.18
N GLU A 44 -1.20 -2.51 2.64
CA GLU A 44 -1.88 -2.76 3.90
C GLU A 44 -1.05 -2.11 5.01
N ALA A 45 -1.69 -1.36 5.92
CA ALA A 45 -0.95 -0.94 7.11
C ALA A 45 -0.55 -2.17 7.89
N ALA A 46 0.74 -2.27 8.19
CA ALA A 46 1.20 -3.29 9.08
C ALA A 46 0.82 -2.89 10.51
N VAL A 47 0.03 -3.74 11.16
CA VAL A 47 -0.27 -3.65 12.58
C VAL A 47 0.62 -4.62 13.33
N TYR A 48 1.60 -4.07 14.04
CA TYR A 48 2.56 -4.81 14.82
C TYR A 48 2.07 -4.97 16.26
N SER A 49 2.24 -6.17 16.81
CA SER A 49 1.80 -6.52 18.16
C SER A 49 2.63 -5.88 19.27
N SER A 50 3.78 -5.29 18.94
CA SER A 50 4.66 -4.58 19.86
C SER A 50 5.37 -3.41 19.19
N CYS A 51 5.82 -2.45 20.00
CA CYS A 51 6.53 -1.26 19.55
C CYS A 51 7.97 -1.28 20.07
N THR A 52 8.91 -1.56 19.16
CA THR A 52 10.36 -1.61 19.41
C THR A 52 11.15 -0.51 18.68
N LEU A 53 10.47 0.39 17.96
CA LEU A 53 11.08 1.57 17.35
C LEU A 53 11.63 2.52 18.42
N SER A 54 12.67 3.29 18.07
CA SER A 54 13.27 4.30 18.97
C SER A 54 12.24 5.30 19.51
N ARG A 55 11.29 5.74 18.67
CA ARG A 55 10.25 6.71 19.03
C ARG A 55 9.07 6.12 19.84
N CYS A 56 9.06 4.82 20.10
CA CYS A 56 8.02 4.22 20.96
C CYS A 56 8.08 4.75 22.39
N ALA A 57 9.27 5.14 22.88
CA ALA A 57 9.42 5.77 24.19
C ALA A 57 8.68 7.12 24.26
N ASP A 58 8.78 7.93 23.21
CA ASP A 58 8.06 9.20 23.11
C ASP A 58 6.55 8.98 23.05
N ALA A 59 6.10 7.99 22.29
CA ALA A 59 4.69 7.63 22.20
C ALA A 59 4.11 7.16 23.56
N ARG A 60 4.89 6.43 24.36
CA ARG A 60 4.50 6.07 25.75
C ARG A 60 4.46 7.29 26.66
N THR A 61 5.41 8.22 26.54
CA THR A 61 5.40 9.50 27.26
C THR A 61 4.15 10.32 26.90
N ALA A 62 3.83 10.43 25.61
CA ALA A 62 2.63 11.08 25.13
C ALA A 62 1.37 10.42 25.68
N ARG A 63 1.29 9.07 25.64
CA ARG A 63 0.18 8.32 26.24
C ARG A 63 -0.02 8.67 27.70
N SER A 64 1.04 8.70 28.49
CA SER A 64 0.97 9.08 29.92
C SER A 64 0.48 10.51 30.10
N GLY A 65 0.99 11.46 29.31
CA GLY A 65 0.54 12.85 29.35
C GLY A 65 -0.92 13.03 28.96
N TRP A 66 -1.39 12.33 27.93
CA TRP A 66 -2.80 12.36 27.52
C TRP A 66 -3.70 11.64 28.52
N SER A 67 -3.23 10.57 29.15
CA SER A 67 -3.91 9.90 30.26
C SER A 67 -4.07 10.83 31.46
N ALA A 68 -3.07 11.65 31.79
CA ALA A 68 -3.16 12.66 32.85
C ALA A 68 -4.18 13.76 32.55
N LYS A 69 -4.57 13.91 31.28
CA LYS A 69 -5.66 14.79 30.82
C LYS A 69 -6.97 14.05 30.58
N SER A 70 -7.06 12.79 31.00
CA SER A 70 -8.22 11.92 30.86
C SER A 70 -8.64 11.62 29.42
N PHE A 71 -7.69 11.62 28.47
CA PHE A 71 -7.94 11.31 27.05
C PHE A 71 -9.14 12.09 26.48
N PRO A 72 -9.01 13.41 26.34
CA PRO A 72 -10.11 14.26 25.91
C PRO A 72 -10.59 13.88 24.50
N THR A 73 -11.90 13.84 24.31
CA THR A 73 -12.52 13.37 23.05
C THR A 73 -12.84 14.49 22.09
N SER A 74 -12.97 15.72 22.60
CA SER A 74 -13.16 16.90 21.77
C SER A 74 -11.86 17.25 21.07
N ARG A 75 -11.97 17.55 19.77
CA ARG A 75 -10.84 17.98 18.96
C ARG A 75 -10.37 19.36 19.43
N GLY A 76 -9.07 19.53 19.67
CA GLY A 76 -8.54 20.84 20.08
C GLY A 76 -7.15 20.81 20.68
N TRP A 77 -6.67 22.02 20.97
CA TRP A 77 -5.38 22.27 21.63
C TRP A 77 -5.50 22.18 23.14
N TYR A 78 -4.52 21.53 23.77
CA TYR A 78 -4.41 21.38 25.22
C TYR A 78 -3.06 21.90 25.68
N SER A 79 -3.06 22.72 26.73
CA SER A 79 -1.83 23.24 27.33
C SER A 79 -0.94 22.08 27.81
N TRP A 80 0.35 22.21 27.54
CA TRP A 80 1.40 21.26 27.90
C TRP A 80 2.50 21.95 28.72
N SER A 81 3.46 21.18 29.22
CA SER A 81 4.61 21.74 29.94
C SER A 81 5.45 22.66 29.05
N GLY A 82 6.19 23.59 29.67
CA GLY A 82 7.08 24.50 28.96
C GLY A 82 6.38 25.55 28.08
N GLY A 83 5.10 25.83 28.34
CA GLY A 83 4.31 26.78 27.53
C GLY A 83 3.94 26.26 26.14
N GLN A 84 4.14 24.97 25.89
CA GLN A 84 3.74 24.31 24.65
C GLN A 84 2.25 23.90 24.70
N CYS A 85 1.71 23.50 23.56
CA CYS A 85 0.43 22.82 23.46
C CYS A 85 0.59 21.48 22.76
N ASN A 86 -0.32 20.56 23.03
CA ASN A 86 -0.47 19.31 22.29
C ASN A 86 -1.91 19.19 21.76
N PHE A 87 -2.14 18.37 20.73
CA PHE A 87 -3.41 18.35 20.02
C PHE A 87 -4.16 17.01 20.16
N ALA A 88 -5.42 17.07 20.60
CA ALA A 88 -6.33 15.93 20.52
C ALA A 88 -7.03 15.98 19.16
N GLY A 89 -6.84 14.92 18.36
CA GLY A 89 -7.36 14.85 16.99
C GLY A 89 -8.87 14.62 16.91
N GLY A 90 -9.45 14.09 17.98
CA GLY A 90 -10.83 13.64 18.04
C GLY A 90 -10.95 12.14 17.75
N GLN A 91 -12.13 11.72 17.29
CA GLN A 91 -12.39 10.31 16.99
C GLN A 91 -11.57 9.86 15.78
N PHE A 92 -10.87 8.74 15.94
CA PHE A 92 -10.26 7.99 14.84
C PHE A 92 -11.24 6.91 14.38
N TYR A 93 -11.64 6.95 13.11
CA TYR A 93 -12.71 6.08 12.61
C TYR A 93 -12.25 4.69 12.19
N ASN A 94 -10.93 4.44 12.09
CA ASN A 94 -10.38 3.16 11.62
C ASN A 94 -11.03 2.70 10.29
N ARG A 95 -11.12 3.61 9.31
CA ARG A 95 -11.88 3.39 8.06
C ARG A 95 -11.27 2.29 7.21
N GLU A 96 -9.96 2.16 7.30
CA GLU A 96 -9.13 1.16 6.66
C GLU A 96 -9.20 -0.20 7.38
N GLY A 97 -9.85 -0.29 8.56
CA GLY A 97 -10.07 -1.54 9.28
C GLY A 97 -8.80 -2.16 9.87
N GLN A 98 -7.75 -1.37 10.08
CA GLN A 98 -6.43 -1.86 10.48
C GLN A 98 -6.40 -2.24 11.97
N LEU A 99 -7.06 -1.45 12.81
CA LEU A 99 -7.20 -1.75 14.25
C LEU A 99 -8.40 -2.68 14.52
N PRO A 100 -8.45 -3.37 15.67
CA PRO A 100 -9.59 -4.21 16.04
C PRO A 100 -10.95 -3.52 15.88
N THR A 101 -11.94 -4.25 15.39
CA THR A 101 -13.30 -3.74 15.20
C THR A 101 -14.05 -3.63 16.53
N ASN A 102 -15.26 -3.05 16.50
CA ASN A 102 -16.14 -2.90 17.68
C ASN A 102 -15.52 -2.08 18.82
N ALA A 103 -14.70 -1.09 18.47
CA ALA A 103 -14.07 -0.17 19.40
C ALA A 103 -14.25 1.27 18.95
N THR A 104 -14.23 2.20 19.92
CA THR A 104 -14.18 3.64 19.63
C THR A 104 -12.78 4.15 19.94
N TYR A 105 -12.13 4.67 18.91
CA TYR A 105 -10.77 5.15 18.99
C TYR A 105 -10.71 6.67 19.02
N TYR A 106 -9.72 7.21 19.72
CA TYR A 106 -9.38 8.62 19.70
C TYR A 106 -7.89 8.78 19.41
N GLU A 107 -7.57 9.77 18.59
CA GLU A 107 -6.19 10.07 18.20
C GLU A 107 -5.63 11.29 18.92
N TYR A 108 -4.32 11.23 19.20
CA TYR A 108 -3.60 12.30 19.88
C TYR A 108 -2.21 12.48 19.30
N ASP A 109 -1.75 13.73 19.25
CA ASP A 109 -0.40 14.06 18.81
C ASP A 109 0.65 13.59 19.83
N VAL A 110 1.79 13.10 19.34
CA VAL A 110 2.88 12.61 20.20
C VAL A 110 3.70 13.76 20.78
N TYR A 111 4.07 14.72 19.94
CA TYR A 111 5.01 15.78 20.31
C TYR A 111 4.28 17.11 20.55
N PRO A 112 4.40 17.69 21.77
CA PRO A 112 3.99 19.07 22.04
C PRO A 112 4.77 20.06 21.19
N ARG A 113 4.15 21.20 20.89
CA ARG A 113 4.66 22.24 19.99
C ARG A 113 4.13 23.61 20.38
N ALA A 114 4.53 24.65 19.65
CA ALA A 114 3.90 25.95 19.77
C ALA A 114 2.39 25.84 19.49
N CYS A 115 1.56 26.48 20.31
CA CYS A 115 0.11 26.42 20.15
C CYS A 115 -0.30 26.93 18.76
N ASN A 116 -1.23 26.24 18.10
CA ASN A 116 -1.66 26.49 16.71
C ASN A 116 -0.62 26.20 15.62
N ALA A 117 0.54 25.61 15.95
CA ALA A 117 1.49 25.18 14.93
C ALA A 117 0.96 24.00 14.10
N ALA A 118 1.54 23.80 12.92
CA ALA A 118 1.26 22.63 12.10
C ALA A 118 1.53 21.32 12.88
N ARG A 119 0.62 20.36 12.74
CA ARG A 119 0.75 19.01 13.31
C ARG A 119 1.74 18.19 12.49
N ASP A 120 2.42 17.22 13.11
CA ASP A 120 3.34 16.31 12.43
C ASP A 120 2.61 15.02 11.99
N ALA A 121 3.33 13.95 11.67
CA ALA A 121 2.74 12.66 11.30
C ALA A 121 2.53 11.70 12.49
N TYR A 122 3.08 12.00 13.68
CA TYR A 122 3.17 11.07 14.79
C TYR A 122 1.89 11.08 15.62
N ARG A 123 1.28 9.91 15.78
CA ARG A 123 0.00 9.76 16.50
C ARG A 123 0.05 8.61 17.48
N ILE A 124 -0.60 8.78 18.63
CA ILE A 124 -1.14 7.63 19.34
C ILE A 124 -2.64 7.54 19.05
N VAL A 125 -3.13 6.32 18.91
CA VAL A 125 -4.55 6.00 18.77
C VAL A 125 -4.94 5.10 19.93
N VAL A 126 -5.94 5.52 20.69
CA VAL A 126 -6.33 4.89 21.95
C VAL A 126 -7.74 4.36 21.84
N ASN A 127 -7.92 3.07 22.11
CA ASN A 127 -9.24 2.53 22.43
C ASN A 127 -9.62 3.03 23.83
N LYS A 128 -10.57 3.94 23.91
CA LYS A 128 -10.89 4.63 25.18
C LYS A 128 -11.46 3.70 26.25
N SER A 129 -12.18 2.64 25.86
CA SER A 129 -12.80 1.73 26.84
C SER A 129 -11.80 0.77 27.49
N THR A 130 -10.76 0.38 26.76
CA THR A 130 -9.76 -0.59 27.24
C THR A 130 -8.41 0.04 27.59
N GLY A 131 -8.15 1.27 27.14
CA GLY A 131 -6.84 1.91 27.24
C GLY A 131 -5.77 1.33 26.31
N ALA A 132 -6.12 0.33 25.48
CA ALA A 132 -5.21 -0.21 24.47
C ALA A 132 -4.79 0.92 23.53
N THR A 133 -3.49 1.04 23.30
CA THR A 133 -2.90 2.17 22.55
C THR A 133 -1.98 1.66 21.46
N TRP A 134 -2.07 2.29 20.29
CA TRP A 134 -1.18 2.06 19.16
C TRP A 134 -0.47 3.35 18.82
N PHE A 135 0.80 3.25 18.48
CA PHE A 135 1.59 4.34 17.91
C PHE A 135 1.64 4.20 16.40
N SER A 136 1.37 5.31 15.69
CA SER A 136 1.61 5.43 14.27
C SER A 136 2.69 6.48 14.03
N PRO A 137 3.85 6.10 13.46
CA PRO A 137 4.95 7.02 13.17
C PRO A 137 4.78 7.82 11.87
N ASP A 138 3.76 7.51 11.09
CA ASP A 138 3.69 7.80 9.66
C ASP A 138 2.25 8.11 9.20
N HIS A 139 1.51 8.81 10.05
CA HIS A 139 0.17 9.30 9.73
C HIS A 139 -0.80 8.18 9.30
N TYR A 140 -0.89 7.17 10.16
CA TYR A 140 -1.78 5.99 10.07
C TYR A 140 -1.40 4.96 8.99
N ALA A 141 -0.22 5.07 8.37
CA ALA A 141 0.25 4.06 7.43
C ALA A 141 0.73 2.78 8.12
N ASN A 142 1.24 2.84 9.36
CA ASN A 142 1.57 1.69 10.18
C ASN A 142 1.16 1.91 11.65
N PHE A 143 0.91 0.82 12.36
CA PHE A 143 0.53 0.84 13.78
C PHE A 143 1.35 -0.14 14.60
N TYR A 144 1.85 0.32 15.74
CA TYR A 144 2.63 -0.49 16.68
C TYR A 144 1.97 -0.43 18.05
N ARG A 145 1.58 -1.58 18.58
CA ARG A 145 0.95 -1.62 19.91
C ARG A 145 1.96 -1.25 21.01
N LEU A 146 1.59 -0.30 21.86
CA LEU A 146 2.49 0.28 22.88
C LEU A 146 2.64 -0.55 24.15
#